data_AF-A0A969C588-F1
#
_entry.id   AF-A0A969C588-F1
#
_cell.length_a   1.000
_cell.length_b   1.000
_cell.length_c   1.000
_cell.angle_alpha   90.00
_cell.angle_beta   90.00
_cell.angle_gamma   90.00
#
_symmetry.space_group_name_H-M   'P 1'
#
loop_
_entity.id
_entity.type
_entity.pdbx_description
1 polymer ?
#
loop_
_entity_poly.entity_id
_entity_poly.type
_entity_poly.pdbx_seq_one_letter_code
_entity_poly.pdbx_strand_id
1 'polypeptide(L)'
;MDDWKKAAEEINPIGELGKKNGIQIGFHNHNMEFEKLEGELIYDVILDRMDPELIKLQFQVWVIIAGYKAADYFKNSLADTFLRTCTIGPAPVKKW
;
A
#
# COMPACT_ATOMS: atom_id res chain seq x y z
N MET A 1 -4.86 -1.80 16.32
CA MET A 1 -5.16 -1.14 15.03
C MET A 1 -4.73 0.33 15.01
N ASP A 2 -4.70 1.01 16.15
CA ASP A 2 -4.53 2.47 16.22
C ASP A 2 -3.21 2.99 15.64
N ASP A 3 -2.10 2.27 15.80
CA ASP A 3 -0.80 2.68 15.22
C ASP A 3 -0.84 2.74 13.69
N TRP A 4 -1.53 1.79 13.05
CA TRP A 4 -1.71 1.78 11.60
C TRP A 4 -2.58 2.94 11.11
N LYS A 5 -3.65 3.25 11.85
CA LYS A 5 -4.53 4.40 11.56
C LYS A 5 -3.74 5.71 11.67
N LYS A 6 -2.98 5.86 12.74
CA LYS A 6 -2.13 7.04 12.97
C LYS A 6 -1.08 7.20 11.86
N ALA A 7 -0.38 6.13 11.49
CA ALA A 7 0.59 6.17 10.41
C ALA A 7 -0.05 6.54 9.06
N ALA A 8 -1.26 6.05 8.78
CA ALA A 8 -2.00 6.40 7.58
C ALA A 8 -2.46 7.87 7.56
N GLU A 9 -2.76 8.47 8.72
CA GLU A 9 -3.09 9.90 8.81
C GLU A 9 -1.86 10.80 8.66
N GLU A 10 -0.71 10.39 9.19
CA GLU A 10 0.55 11.14 9.13
C GLU A 10 1.14 11.24 7.70
N ILE A 11 0.77 10.32 6.79
CA ILE A 11 1.32 10.33 5.44
C ILE A 11 0.77 11.47 4.57
N ASN A 12 -0.46 11.93 4.81
CA ASN A 12 -1.09 12.97 4.00
C ASN A 12 -0.35 14.32 4.10
N PRO A 13 -0.01 14.84 5.30
CA PRO A 13 0.85 16.01 5.42
C PRO A 13 2.22 15.87 4.74
N ILE A 14 2.79 14.66 4.73
CA ILE A 14 4.05 14.37 4.02
C ILE A 14 3.82 14.45 2.50
N GLY A 15 2.69 13.92 2.01
CA GLY A 15 2.25 14.04 0.63
C GLY A 15 2.06 15.49 0.18
N GLU A 16 1.42 16.33 1.01
CA GLU A 16 1.28 17.76 0.75
C GLU A 16 2.63 18.47 0.65
N LEU A 17 3.54 18.19 1.59
CA LEU A 17 4.88 18.75 1.58
C LEU A 17 5.66 18.29 0.34
N GLY A 18 5.55 17.01 -0.03
CA GLY A 18 6.13 16.47 -1.26
C GLY A 18 5.61 17.22 -2.48
N LYS A 19 4.29 17.32 -2.65
CA LYS A 19 3.63 18.02 -3.76
C LYS A 19 4.08 19.49 -3.86
N LYS A 20 4.18 20.20 -2.73
CA LYS A 20 4.67 21.59 -2.66
C LYS A 20 6.11 21.73 -3.16
N ASN A 21 6.94 20.69 -3.00
CA ASN A 21 8.33 20.67 -3.45
C ASN A 21 8.54 19.90 -4.76
N GLY A 22 7.46 19.53 -5.47
CA GLY A 22 7.53 18.80 -6.73
C GLY A 22 7.97 17.33 -6.60
N ILE A 23 7.84 16.74 -5.41
CA ILE A 23 8.18 15.34 -5.10
C ILE A 23 6.88 14.53 -4.96
N GLN A 24 6.71 13.50 -5.78
CA GLN A 24 5.61 12.56 -5.64
C GLN A 24 5.91 11.55 -4.53
N ILE A 25 5.11 11.55 -3.47
CA ILE A 25 5.19 10.55 -2.40
C ILE A 25 4.47 9.28 -2.82
N GLY A 26 5.03 8.13 -2.45
CA GLY A 26 4.44 6.83 -2.71
C GLY A 26 4.43 5.91 -1.49
N PHE A 27 3.43 5.04 -1.42
CA PHE A 27 3.28 3.99 -0.42
C PHE A 27 3.53 2.61 -1.03
N HIS A 28 4.38 1.81 -0.40
CA HIS A 28 4.74 0.47 -0.83
C HIS A 28 4.29 -0.55 0.20
N ASN A 29 3.38 -1.45 -0.21
CA ASN A 29 2.87 -2.51 0.65
C ASN A 29 3.84 -3.69 0.73
N HIS A 30 3.83 -4.39 1.86
CA HIS A 30 4.50 -5.67 2.08
C HIS A 30 3.50 -6.73 2.55
N ASN A 31 3.95 -7.72 3.32
CA ASN A 31 3.15 -8.82 3.84
C ASN A 31 2.31 -8.45 5.06
N MET A 32 2.81 -7.57 5.94
CA MET A 32 2.16 -7.24 7.21
C MET A 32 0.86 -6.47 7.01
N GLU A 33 0.78 -5.65 5.96
CA GLU A 33 -0.40 -4.89 5.62
C GLU A 33 -1.58 -5.81 5.19
N PHE A 34 -1.30 -7.05 4.79
CA PHE A 34 -2.33 -8.02 4.42
C PHE A 34 -2.78 -8.93 5.58
N GLU A 35 -2.31 -8.65 6.79
CA GLU A 35 -2.82 -9.29 8.00
C GLU A 35 -4.12 -8.62 8.47
N LYS A 36 -4.95 -9.42 9.15
CA LYS A 36 -6.18 -8.92 9.77
C LYS A 36 -5.92 -8.60 11.22
N LEU A 37 -6.25 -7.38 11.62
CA LEU A 37 -6.23 -6.96 13.02
C LEU A 37 -7.64 -6.55 13.40
N GLU A 38 -8.14 -7.05 14.53
CA GLU A 38 -9.50 -6.77 15.01
C GLU A 38 -10.60 -7.13 13.98
N GLY A 39 -10.31 -8.04 13.04
CA GLY A 39 -11.24 -8.51 11.99
C GLY A 39 -11.17 -7.73 10.67
N GLU A 40 -10.47 -6.59 10.63
CA GLU A 40 -10.30 -5.74 9.45
C GLU A 40 -8.94 -5.97 8.78
N LEU A 41 -8.87 -5.84 7.46
CA LEU A 41 -7.61 -5.90 6.73
C LEU A 41 -6.86 -4.57 6.93
N ILE A 42 -5.63 -4.64 7.43
CA ILE A 42 -4.82 -3.44 7.70
C ILE A 42 -4.68 -2.59 6.42
N TYR A 43 -4.45 -3.23 5.27
CA TYR A 43 -4.30 -2.55 4.00
C TYR A 43 -5.52 -1.71 3.61
N ASP A 44 -6.73 -2.22 3.80
CA ASP A 44 -7.96 -1.47 3.51
C ASP A 44 -8.10 -0.25 4.44
N VAL A 45 -7.80 -0.44 5.73
CA VAL A 45 -7.81 0.65 6.73
C VAL A 45 -6.84 1.78 6.37
N ILE A 46 -5.65 1.42 5.86
CA ILE A 46 -4.64 2.38 5.40
C ILE A 46 -5.14 3.11 4.16
N LEU A 47 -5.61 2.38 3.14
CA LEU A 47 -6.06 2.96 1.89
C LEU A 47 -7.25 3.92 2.08
N ASP A 48 -8.19 3.61 2.95
CA ASP A 48 -9.35 4.47 3.27
C ASP A 48 -8.96 5.81 3.89
N ARG A 49 -7.75 5.94 4.44
CA ARG A 49 -7.25 7.15 5.12
C ARG A 49 -6.24 7.94 4.29
N MET A 50 -5.78 7.38 3.17
CA MET A 50 -4.84 8.05 2.28
C MET A 50 -5.57 8.91 1.26
N ASP A 51 -5.02 10.10 1.00
CA ASP A 51 -5.50 10.95 -0.10
C ASP A 51 -4.90 10.47 -1.45
N PRO A 52 -5.72 10.02 -2.41
CA PRO A 52 -5.24 9.52 -3.71
C PRO A 52 -4.61 10.60 -4.61
N GLU A 53 -4.83 11.88 -4.32
CA GLU A 53 -4.17 13.00 -5.02
C GLU A 53 -2.77 13.29 -4.50
N LEU A 54 -2.48 12.92 -3.24
CA LEU A 54 -1.22 13.20 -2.58
C LEU A 54 -0.28 12.00 -2.61
N ILE A 55 -0.84 10.80 -2.42
CA ILE A 55 -0.06 9.57 -2.25
C ILE A 55 -0.32 8.64 -3.42
N LYS A 56 0.75 8.17 -4.06
CA LYS A 56 0.68 7.14 -5.09
C LYS A 56 1.03 5.76 -4.54
N LEU A 57 0.49 4.70 -5.11
CA LEU A 57 0.72 3.33 -4.63
C LEU A 57 1.78 2.64 -5.51
N GLN A 58 2.78 2.05 -4.87
CA GLN A 58 3.67 1.09 -5.50
C GLN A 58 3.30 -0.31 -5.04
N PHE A 59 2.48 -0.99 -5.83
CA PHE A 59 1.86 -2.25 -5.43
C PHE A 59 2.82 -3.44 -5.54
N GLN A 60 3.07 -4.13 -4.43
CA GLN A 60 3.83 -5.39 -4.44
C GLN A 60 2.92 -6.55 -4.82
N VAL A 61 3.26 -7.28 -5.88
CA VAL A 61 2.44 -8.40 -6.38
C VAL A 61 2.66 -9.72 -5.63
N TRP A 62 3.51 -9.74 -4.59
CA TRP A 62 3.70 -10.94 -3.72
C TRP A 62 2.39 -11.41 -3.09
N VAL A 63 1.42 -10.51 -2.93
CA VAL A 63 0.07 -10.80 -2.41
C VAL A 63 -0.62 -11.94 -3.16
N ILE A 64 -0.25 -12.19 -4.42
CA ILE A 64 -0.73 -13.34 -5.20
C ILE A 64 -0.32 -14.67 -4.55
N ILE A 65 0.90 -14.75 -4.01
CA ILE A 65 1.40 -15.93 -3.28
C ILE A 65 0.63 -16.10 -1.96
N ALA A 66 0.24 -14.99 -1.33
CA ALA A 66 -0.62 -15.01 -0.14
C ALA A 66 -2.09 -15.34 -0.44
N GLY A 67 -2.46 -15.60 -1.71
CA GLY A 67 -3.81 -16.00 -2.12
C GLY A 67 -4.75 -14.83 -2.46
N TYR A 68 -4.26 -13.59 -2.44
CA TYR A 68 -5.04 -12.43 -2.84
C TYR A 68 -5.05 -12.25 -4.36
N LYS A 69 -6.19 -11.86 -4.91
CA LYS A 69 -6.28 -11.48 -6.32
C LYS A 69 -5.82 -10.03 -6.46
N ALA A 70 -4.59 -9.83 -6.90
CA ALA A 70 -4.03 -8.49 -7.13
C ALA A 70 -4.96 -7.59 -7.99
N ALA A 71 -5.66 -8.19 -8.95
CA ALA A 71 -6.63 -7.49 -9.80
C ALA A 71 -7.76 -6.79 -9.04
N ASP A 72 -8.13 -7.25 -7.84
CA ASP A 72 -9.21 -6.64 -7.04
C ASP A 72 -8.80 -5.24 -6.56
N TYR A 73 -7.50 -5.02 -6.33
CA TYR A 73 -6.96 -3.71 -5.94
C TYR A 73 -6.73 -2.75 -7.12
N PHE A 74 -6.61 -3.28 -8.34
CA PHE A 74 -6.45 -2.46 -9.56
C PHE A 74 -7.78 -2.03 -10.20
N LYS A 75 -8.91 -2.61 -9.78
CA LYS A 75 -10.20 -2.48 -10.49
C LYS A 75 -11.11 -1.32 -10.05
N ASN A 76 -10.65 -0.41 -9.17
CA ASN A 76 -11.44 0.73 -8.67
C ASN A 76 -10.65 2.06 -8.72
N SER A 77 -11.18 3.14 -8.12
CA SER A 77 -10.69 4.55 -8.02
C SER A 77 -9.21 4.75 -7.63
N LEU A 78 -8.47 3.66 -7.41
CA LEU A 78 -7.04 3.62 -7.14
C LEU A 78 -6.21 3.47 -8.42
N ALA A 79 -6.81 3.21 -9.59
CA ALA A 79 -6.10 3.02 -10.86
C ALA A 79 -5.13 4.17 -11.19
N ASP A 80 -5.58 5.43 -11.01
CA ASP A 80 -4.77 6.64 -11.21
C ASP A 80 -3.80 6.92 -10.05
N THR A 81 -3.91 6.14 -8.98
CA THR A 81 -3.07 6.20 -7.79
C THR A 81 -1.84 5.29 -7.94
N PHE A 82 -1.88 4.24 -8.77
CA PHE A 82 -0.74 3.33 -8.92
C PHE A 82 0.39 3.91 -9.78
N LEU A 83 1.58 4.00 -9.21
CA LEU A 83 2.81 4.39 -9.92
C LEU A 83 3.39 3.21 -10.73
N ARG A 84 3.54 2.05 -10.08
CA ARG A 84 4.15 0.86 -10.68
C ARG A 84 3.90 -0.38 -9.83
N THR A 85 3.90 -1.55 -10.44
CA THR A 85 3.95 -2.84 -9.75
C THR A 85 5.40 -3.23 -9.42
N CYS A 86 5.66 -3.68 -8.20
CA CYS A 86 6.95 -4.24 -7.79
C CYS A 86 6.86 -5.77 -7.71
N THR A 87 7.74 -6.44 -8.44
CA THR A 87 8.03 -7.88 -8.23
C THR A 87 9.19 -7.98 -7.26
N ILE A 88 9.04 -8.79 -6.23
CA ILE A 88 10.19 -9.23 -5.41
C ILE A 88 11.13 -10.08 -6.27
N GLY A 89 12.42 -9.90 -6.05
CA GLY A 89 13.43 -10.89 -6.44
C GLY A 89 13.12 -12.26 -5.82
N PRO A 90 13.78 -13.34 -6.28
CA PRO A 90 13.45 -14.70 -5.87
C PRO A 90 13.29 -14.76 -4.35
N ALA A 91 12.15 -15.27 -3.88
CA ALA A 91 11.94 -15.56 -2.47
C ALA A 91 13.16 -16.35 -1.97
N PRO A 92 13.69 -16.08 -0.77
CA PRO A 92 14.72 -16.93 -0.21
C PRO A 92 14.16 -18.35 -0.20
N VAL A 93 14.71 -19.20 -1.08
CA VAL A 93 14.38 -20.62 -1.10
C VAL A 93 14.70 -21.09 0.31
N LYS A 94 13.68 -21.46 1.08
CA LYS A 94 13.91 -22.17 2.34
C LYS A 94 14.70 -23.42 1.95
N LYS A 95 16.01 -23.38 2.18
CA LYS A 95 16.83 -24.59 2.20
C LYS A 95 16.30 -25.39 3.39
N TRP A 96 15.71 -26.52 3.06
CA TRP A 96 15.34 -27.58 3.99
C TRP A 96 16.53 -27.96 4.86
#